data_AF-R5FG38-F1
#
_entry.id   AF-R5FG38-F1
#
_cell.length_a   1.000
_cell.length_b   1.000
_cell.length_c   1.000
_cell.angle_alpha   90.00
_cell.angle_beta   90.00
_cell.angle_gamma   90.00
#
_symmetry.space_group_name_H-M   'P 1'
#
loop_
_entity.id
_entity.type
_entity.pdbx_description
1 polymer ?
#
loop_
_entity_poly.entity_id
_entity_poly.type
_entity_poly.pdbx_seq_one_letter_code
_entity_poly.pdbx_strand_id
1 'polypeptide(L)'
;MLDHEHCYPGTEIPAIRHDYARDQIVPFIVDTMKGENVTYTVIDGFPIYREGIKVVAPDADTHEVVLASDGYPFLYPTLEATEDALKALLVSDPYCIDRYKSAKGLMLGNHSFDDRTYIRFTIE
;
A
#
# COMPACT_ATOMS: atom_id res chain seq x y z
N MET A 1 0.81 21.55 12.41
CA MET A 1 0.00 22.44 11.55
C MET A 1 0.64 22.39 10.18
N LEU A 2 0.34 21.32 9.44
CA LEU A 2 0.74 21.18 8.05
C LEU A 2 -0.49 21.60 7.23
N ASP A 3 -0.22 22.57 6.38
CA ASP A 3 -1.02 23.19 5.35
C ASP A 3 -1.77 22.17 4.46
N HIS A 4 -3.06 21.98 4.76
CA HIS A 4 -4.04 21.27 3.91
C HIS A 4 -4.41 22.05 2.63
N GLU A 5 -3.54 22.91 2.11
CA GLU A 5 -3.90 24.01 1.21
C GLU A 5 -3.70 23.72 -0.29
N HIS A 6 -3.90 22.47 -0.74
CA HIS A 6 -3.91 22.17 -2.18
C HIS A 6 -5.12 21.36 -2.67
N CYS A 7 -6.14 21.16 -1.84
CA CYS A 7 -7.45 20.73 -2.34
C CYS A 7 -8.42 21.91 -2.26
N TYR A 8 -8.67 22.56 -3.41
CA TYR A 8 -9.75 23.54 -3.49
C TYR A 8 -11.09 22.85 -3.13
N PRO A 9 -11.89 23.39 -2.19
CA PRO A 9 -13.20 22.84 -1.87
C PRO A 9 -14.03 22.75 -3.15
N GLY A 10 -14.39 21.54 -3.58
CA GLY A 10 -15.21 21.29 -4.77
C GLY A 10 -14.46 20.82 -6.03
N THR A 11 -13.15 20.59 -5.99
CA THR A 11 -12.45 19.90 -7.09
C THR A 11 -12.42 18.40 -6.82
N GLU A 12 -13.05 17.60 -7.68
CA GLU A 12 -12.96 16.14 -7.59
C GLU A 12 -11.50 15.69 -7.74
N ILE A 13 -11.04 14.78 -6.87
CA ILE A 13 -9.74 14.14 -7.03
C ILE A 13 -9.73 13.44 -8.40
N PRO A 14 -8.75 13.74 -9.27
CA PRO A 14 -8.74 13.13 -10.59
C PRO A 14 -8.52 11.62 -10.45
N ALA A 15 -9.36 10.84 -11.14
CA ALA A 15 -9.36 9.39 -11.06
C ALA A 15 -9.29 8.76 -12.45
N ILE A 16 -8.64 7.60 -12.53
CA ILE A 16 -8.41 6.84 -13.75
C ILE A 16 -9.69 6.10 -14.12
N ARG A 17 -10.18 6.30 -15.35
CA ARG A 17 -11.28 5.50 -15.91
C ARG A 17 -10.79 4.21 -16.55
N HIS A 18 -9.65 4.28 -17.21
CA HIS A 18 -8.98 3.17 -17.85
C HIS A 18 -7.46 3.44 -17.84
N ASP A 19 -6.69 2.47 -17.36
CA ASP A 19 -5.27 2.62 -17.11
C ASP A 19 -4.43 2.04 -18.26
N TYR A 20 -4.21 2.87 -19.29
CA TYR A 20 -3.41 2.47 -20.46
C TYR A 20 -1.94 2.17 -20.10
N ALA A 21 -1.40 2.80 -19.06
CA ALA A 21 -0.03 2.54 -18.62
C ALA A 21 0.05 1.14 -18.00
N ARG A 22 -0.95 0.77 -17.19
CA ARG A 22 -1.07 -0.57 -16.63
C ARG A 22 -1.18 -1.64 -17.71
N ASP A 23 -1.99 -1.41 -18.75
CA ASP A 23 -2.10 -2.35 -19.87
C ASP A 23 -0.75 -2.72 -20.50
N GLN A 24 0.18 -1.77 -20.57
CA GLN A 24 1.53 -2.01 -21.09
C GLN A 24 2.41 -2.84 -20.14
N ILE A 25 2.21 -2.72 -18.82
CA ILE A 25 3.05 -3.39 -17.83
C ILE A 25 2.48 -4.72 -17.31
N VAL A 26 1.20 -5.01 -17.53
CA VAL A 26 0.55 -6.27 -17.10
C VAL A 26 1.33 -7.52 -17.52
N PRO A 27 1.83 -7.66 -18.76
CA PRO A 27 2.60 -8.84 -19.14
C PRO A 27 3.85 -9.04 -18.27
N PHE A 28 4.52 -7.96 -17.88
CA PHE A 28 5.68 -8.00 -17.00
C PHE A 28 5.29 -8.36 -15.58
N ILE A 29 4.19 -7.79 -15.05
CA ILE A 29 3.66 -8.14 -13.72
C ILE A 29 3.36 -9.64 -13.67
N VAL A 30 2.62 -10.17 -14.65
CA VAL A 30 2.29 -11.61 -14.71
C VAL A 30 3.55 -12.47 -14.80
N ASP A 31 4.59 -12.02 -15.52
CA ASP A 31 5.85 -12.75 -15.56
C ASP A 31 6.56 -12.76 -14.19
N THR A 32 6.54 -11.65 -13.44
CA THR A 32 7.12 -11.59 -12.09
C THR A 32 6.41 -12.51 -11.10
N MET A 33 5.09 -12.73 -11.26
CA MET A 33 4.30 -13.61 -10.39
C MET A 33 4.75 -15.09 -10.47
N LYS A 34 5.47 -15.50 -11.51
CA LYS A 34 6.07 -16.84 -11.57
C LYS A 34 7.12 -17.08 -10.47
N GLY A 35 7.60 -16.00 -9.84
CA GLY A 35 8.52 -16.05 -8.71
C GLY A 35 7.84 -16.25 -7.34
N GLU A 36 6.51 -16.18 -7.27
CA GLU A 36 5.74 -16.35 -6.02
C GLU A 36 6.00 -17.72 -5.40
N ASN A 37 6.34 -17.73 -4.12
CA ASN A 37 6.71 -18.93 -3.36
C ASN A 37 7.87 -19.75 -3.96
N VAL A 38 8.66 -19.16 -4.88
CA VAL A 38 9.88 -19.75 -5.45
C VAL A 38 11.10 -18.87 -5.15
N THR A 39 10.97 -17.57 -5.37
CA THR A 39 12.05 -16.57 -5.20
C THR A 39 11.71 -15.49 -4.18
N TYR A 40 10.43 -15.34 -3.85
CA TYR A 40 9.93 -14.50 -2.78
C TYR A 40 8.69 -15.12 -2.12
N THR A 41 8.44 -14.75 -0.87
CA THR A 41 7.34 -15.27 -0.07
C THR A 41 6.03 -14.54 -0.37
N VAL A 42 4.95 -15.29 -0.59
CA VAL A 42 3.57 -14.75 -0.57
C VAL A 42 2.69 -15.56 0.38
N ILE A 43 1.62 -14.94 0.89
CA ILE A 43 0.66 -15.59 1.80
C ILE A 43 -0.62 -15.87 1.03
N ASP A 44 -0.69 -17.04 0.41
CA ASP A 44 -1.74 -17.43 -0.55
C ASP A 44 -2.34 -18.82 -0.26
N GLY A 45 -1.93 -19.47 0.84
CA GLY A 45 -2.38 -20.81 1.22
C GLY A 45 -1.57 -21.96 0.62
N PHE A 46 -0.52 -21.68 -0.15
CA PHE A 46 0.41 -22.67 -0.70
C PHE A 46 1.70 -22.76 0.14
N PRO A 47 2.60 -23.74 -0.12
CA PRO A 47 3.88 -23.83 0.58
C PRO A 47 4.70 -22.55 0.42
N ILE A 48 5.14 -22.01 1.57
CA ILE A 48 5.86 -20.75 1.62
C ILE A 48 7.35 -20.97 1.31
N TYR A 49 7.93 -20.11 0.47
CA TYR A 49 9.39 -19.98 0.32
C TYR A 49 10.02 -19.51 1.64
N ARG A 50 10.67 -20.42 2.38
CA ARG A 50 11.14 -20.17 3.75
C ARG A 50 12.38 -19.32 3.80
N GLU A 51 13.25 -19.45 2.80
CA GLU A 51 14.50 -18.71 2.70
C GLU A 51 14.27 -17.20 2.52
N GLY A 52 13.09 -16.81 2.01
CA GLY A 52 12.66 -15.41 1.92
C GLY A 52 12.11 -14.81 3.23
N ILE A 53 11.96 -15.62 4.30
CA ILE A 53 11.38 -15.16 5.57
C ILE A 53 12.43 -14.44 6.41
N LYS A 54 12.15 -13.18 6.77
CA LYS A 54 12.91 -12.45 7.78
C LYS A 54 12.35 -12.74 9.17
N VAL A 55 13.18 -13.27 10.06
CA VAL A 55 12.84 -13.47 11.47
C VAL A 55 13.37 -12.29 12.28
N VAL A 56 12.47 -11.61 13.01
CA VAL A 56 12.81 -10.54 13.95
C VAL A 56 12.44 -11.05 15.34
N ALA A 57 13.45 -11.19 16.21
CA ALA A 57 13.24 -11.58 17.60
C ALA A 57 13.07 -10.30 18.44
N PRO A 58 11.92 -10.11 19.13
CA PRO A 58 11.80 -9.04 20.11
C PRO A 58 12.74 -9.30 21.29
N ASP A 59 13.21 -8.23 21.92
CA ASP A 59 13.92 -8.32 23.21
C ASP A 59 12.91 -8.37 24.37
N ALA A 60 13.37 -8.10 25.59
CA ALA A 60 12.53 -8.19 26.80
C ALA A 60 11.59 -6.97 26.99
N ASP A 61 11.69 -5.95 26.14
CA ASP A 61 10.80 -4.79 26.20
C ASP A 61 9.48 -5.07 25.48
N THR A 62 8.45 -4.30 25.81
CA THR A 62 7.18 -4.35 25.05
C THR A 62 7.37 -3.69 23.68
N HIS A 63 7.06 -4.43 22.61
CA HIS A 63 7.12 -3.94 21.24
C HIS A 63 5.72 -3.74 20.67
N GLU A 64 5.52 -2.64 19.94
CA GLU A 64 4.32 -2.45 19.12
C GLU A 64 4.62 -2.91 17.69
N VAL A 65 3.74 -3.75 17.16
CA VAL A 65 3.79 -4.22 15.77
C VAL A 65 2.57 -3.70 15.03
N VAL A 66 2.83 -3.05 13.90
CA VAL A 66 1.81 -2.60 12.95
C VAL A 66 2.03 -3.29 11.62
N LEU A 67 0.97 -3.89 11.09
CA LEU A 67 0.93 -4.53 9.77
C LEU A 67 -0.22 -3.93 8.97
N ALA A 68 -0.02 -3.78 7.67
CA ALA A 68 -1.04 -3.31 6.74
C ALA A 68 -0.90 -3.96 5.37
N SER A 69 -2.00 -3.95 4.60
CA SER A 69 -1.93 -4.20 3.16
C SER A 69 -1.29 -3.01 2.44
N ASP A 70 -0.85 -3.22 1.19
CA ASP A 70 -0.33 -2.19 0.29
C ASP A 70 -1.38 -1.14 -0.14
N GLY A 71 -2.65 -1.34 0.22
CA GLY A 71 -3.69 -0.30 0.20
C GLY A 71 -3.40 0.90 1.13
N TYR A 72 -2.42 0.78 2.04
CA TYR A 72 -1.82 1.90 2.78
C TYR A 72 -0.36 2.14 2.36
N PRO A 73 -0.11 3.02 1.38
CA PRO A 73 1.24 3.36 0.91
C PRO A 73 2.22 3.84 1.98
N PHE A 74 1.69 4.50 3.02
CA PHE A 74 2.45 4.95 4.18
C PHE A 74 1.79 4.42 5.45
N LEU A 75 2.56 3.71 6.28
CA LEU A 75 2.08 3.10 7.51
C LEU A 75 2.58 3.86 8.73
N TYR A 76 1.68 4.16 9.67
CA TYR A 76 1.97 4.86 10.91
C TYR A 76 1.51 4.07 12.13
N PRO A 77 1.96 4.42 13.36
CA PRO A 77 1.59 3.72 14.60
C PRO A 77 0.08 3.68 14.90
N THR A 78 -0.70 4.61 14.34
CA THR A 78 -2.15 4.63 14.49
C THR A 78 -2.85 4.55 13.14
N LEU A 79 -4.05 3.93 13.15
CA LEU A 79 -4.92 3.89 11.98
C LEU A 79 -5.30 5.30 11.53
N GLU A 80 -5.56 6.22 12.46
CA GLU A 80 -5.90 7.61 12.15
C GLU A 80 -4.79 8.33 11.37
N ALA A 81 -3.54 8.26 11.85
CA ALA A 81 -2.41 8.87 11.16
C ALA A 81 -2.15 8.22 9.78
N THR A 82 -2.37 6.90 9.69
CA THR A 82 -2.28 6.14 8.44
C THR A 82 -3.35 6.59 7.43
N GLU A 83 -4.59 6.77 7.88
CA GLU A 83 -5.71 7.27 7.07
C GLU A 83 -5.49 8.70 6.61
N ASP A 84 -4.96 9.58 7.47
CA ASP A 84 -4.67 10.96 7.10
C ASP A 84 -3.55 11.06 6.06
N ALA A 85 -2.53 10.22 6.16
CA ALA A 85 -1.49 10.12 5.13
C ALA A 85 -2.04 9.61 3.80
N LEU A 86 -2.95 8.63 3.82
CA LEU A 86 -3.63 8.16 2.60
C LEU A 86 -4.47 9.27 1.96
N LYS A 87 -5.27 10.01 2.73
CA LYS A 87 -6.06 11.15 2.21
C LYS A 87 -5.16 12.21 1.57
N ALA A 88 -4.04 12.54 2.23
CA ALA A 88 -3.08 13.49 1.68
C ALA A 88 -2.45 12.98 0.38
N LEU A 89 -2.15 11.68 0.29
CA LEU A 89 -1.59 11.07 -0.92
C LEU A 89 -2.60 11.01 -2.06
N LEU A 90 -3.87 10.67 -1.80
CA LEU A 90 -4.94 10.68 -2.80
C LEU A 90 -5.08 12.04 -3.49
N VAL A 91 -4.88 13.14 -2.75
CA VAL A 91 -4.91 14.49 -3.32
C VAL A 91 -3.61 14.84 -4.05
N SER A 92 -2.46 14.53 -3.45
CA SER A 92 -1.16 15.01 -3.94
C SER A 92 -0.51 14.14 -5.01
N ASP A 93 -0.86 12.85 -5.10
CA ASP A 93 -0.37 11.90 -6.10
C ASP A 93 -1.43 10.81 -6.40
N PRO A 94 -2.59 11.18 -6.97
CA PRO A 94 -3.69 10.24 -7.25
C PRO A 94 -3.33 9.15 -8.25
N TYR A 95 -2.26 9.31 -9.03
CA TYR A 95 -1.81 8.32 -10.01
C TYR A 95 -0.68 7.43 -9.49
N CYS A 96 -0.14 7.70 -8.31
CA CYS A 96 0.99 6.97 -7.72
C CYS A 96 2.22 6.93 -8.66
N ILE A 97 2.61 8.08 -9.21
CA ILE A 97 3.74 8.20 -10.13
C ILE A 97 4.88 9.09 -9.62
N ASP A 98 4.63 9.86 -8.55
CA ASP A 98 5.60 10.81 -8.00
C ASP A 98 6.05 10.41 -6.60
N ARG A 99 5.17 10.60 -5.61
CA ARG A 99 5.45 10.43 -4.18
C ARG A 99 5.47 8.96 -3.76
N TYR A 100 4.56 8.17 -4.30
CA TYR A 100 4.51 6.73 -4.06
C TYR A 100 4.38 6.01 -5.39
N LYS A 101 5.44 5.34 -5.83
CA LYS A 101 5.46 4.69 -7.15
C LYS A 101 4.82 3.32 -7.07
N SER A 102 3.68 3.16 -7.72
CA SER A 102 2.91 1.91 -7.74
C SER A 102 2.43 1.57 -9.15
N ALA A 103 2.08 0.30 -9.35
CA ALA A 103 1.39 -0.16 -10.56
C ALA A 103 -0.13 0.13 -10.53
N LYS A 104 -0.64 0.75 -9.46
CA LYS A 104 -2.05 1.11 -9.26
C LYS A 104 -2.17 2.58 -8.89
N GLY A 105 -2.95 3.33 -9.66
CA GLY A 105 -3.47 4.65 -9.30
C GLY A 105 -4.92 4.61 -8.84
N LEU A 106 -5.48 5.76 -8.46
CA LEU A 106 -6.86 5.90 -8.03
C LEU A 106 -7.81 5.68 -9.22
N MET A 107 -8.60 4.61 -9.18
CA MET A 107 -9.63 4.33 -10.19
C MET A 107 -10.93 5.07 -9.88
N LEU A 108 -11.67 5.47 -10.92
CA LEU A 108 -12.96 6.11 -10.77
C LEU A 108 -13.94 5.19 -10.03
N GLY A 109 -14.51 5.69 -8.94
CA GLY A 109 -15.44 4.94 -8.08
C GLY A 109 -14.77 4.27 -6.89
N ASN A 110 -13.43 4.25 -6.82
CA ASN A 110 -12.71 3.73 -5.66
C ASN A 110 -12.50 4.82 -4.60
N HIS A 111 -12.42 4.41 -3.34
CA HIS A 111 -12.08 5.28 -2.21
C HIS A 111 -10.58 5.27 -1.87
N SER A 112 -9.81 4.34 -2.44
CA SER A 112 -8.38 4.12 -2.22
C SER A 112 -7.73 3.45 -3.44
N PHE A 113 -6.41 3.28 -3.40
CA PHE A 113 -5.64 2.62 -4.46
C PHE A 113 -5.84 1.10 -4.50
N ASP A 114 -6.12 0.49 -3.36
CA ASP A 114 -6.38 -0.94 -3.19
C ASP A 114 -7.21 -1.22 -1.93
N ASP A 115 -7.56 -2.49 -1.71
CA ASP A 115 -8.18 -2.95 -0.47
C ASP A 115 -7.27 -2.68 0.75
N ARG A 116 -7.90 -2.29 1.86
CA ARG A 116 -7.21 -1.76 3.04
C ARG A 116 -7.39 -2.66 4.24
N THR A 117 -6.29 -3.12 4.81
CA THR A 117 -6.23 -3.84 6.08
C THR A 117 -5.20 -3.17 6.98
N TYR A 118 -5.51 -3.06 8.27
CA TYR A 118 -4.61 -2.54 9.30
C TYR A 118 -4.76 -3.39 10.55
N ILE A 119 -3.63 -3.84 11.11
CA ILE A 119 -3.58 -4.59 12.36
C ILE A 119 -2.49 -3.98 13.22
N ARG A 120 -2.81 -3.73 14.50
CA ARG A 120 -1.87 -3.27 15.51
C ARG A 120 -2.00 -4.14 16.76
N PHE A 121 -0.88 -4.58 17.28
CA PHE A 121 -0.83 -5.39 18.50
C PHE A 121 0.51 -5.17 19.22
N THR A 122 0.53 -5.49 20.51
CA THR A 122 1.75 -5.49 21.32
C THR A 122 2.29 -6.91 21.45
N ILE A 123 3.61 -7.01 21.57
CA ILE A 123 4.32 -8.22 21.96
C ILE A 123 5.05 -7.89 23.26
N GLU A 124 4.94 -8.77 24.24
CA GLU A 124 5.55 -8.69 25.57
C GLU A 124 6.48 -9.89 25.79
#